data_AF-A0A9X2VFK8-F1
#
_entry.id   AF-A0A9X2VFK8-F1
#
_cell.length_a   1.000
_cell.length_b   1.000
_cell.length_c   1.000
_cell.angle_alpha   90.00
_cell.angle_beta   90.00
_cell.angle_gamma   90.00
#
_symmetry.space_group_name_H-M   'P 1'
#
loop_
_entity.id
_entity.type
_entity.pdbx_description
1 polymer ?
#
loop_
_entity_poly.entity_id
_entity_poly.type
_entity_poly.pdbx_seq_one_letter_code
_entity_poly.pdbx_strand_id
1 'polypeptide(L)'
;MISEPSLPAELRDLFADGAAGRVLSVPLPPGRSVVSEEEEEGDRPAFWLSDKPAPEGLWARLRADHARSGLWPLLLDALDDEDEDYRPWGNGEVLPGDMSSPADHDPDALLKGWWAHYSEGGEALTAPYGRVWPGLASTTAPRVDPDVVADGLAEQLLAGHGSMRLGLVAADRGSDALAVSGWTGPMNYTNDTAEVSAVLRNWEDRFGVRVVGVGFATLLLSVAAPPSTYVEALAVAAEHFAFCPDNVLQGPSPQTLAAYAERLVGDHSWAFWWD
;
A
#
# COMPACT_ATOMS: atom_id res chain seq x y z
N MET A 1 -15.83 36.27 1.83
CA MET A 1 -14.78 35.24 1.71
C MET A 1 -14.74 34.50 3.03
N ILE A 2 -15.28 33.28 3.06
CA ILE A 2 -15.09 32.39 4.21
C ILE A 2 -13.69 31.82 4.00
N SER A 3 -12.77 32.08 4.92
CA SER A 3 -11.42 31.49 4.88
C SER A 3 -11.59 29.97 4.88
N GLU A 4 -11.04 29.27 3.89
CA GLU A 4 -11.00 27.81 3.96
C GLU A 4 -10.24 27.39 5.23
N PRO A 5 -10.72 26.38 5.98
CA PRO A 5 -10.10 25.98 7.23
C PRO A 5 -8.71 25.39 6.94
N SER A 6 -7.66 25.98 7.52
CA SER A 6 -6.32 25.40 7.51
C SER A 6 -6.31 24.03 8.19
N LEU A 7 -5.34 23.18 7.84
CA LEU A 7 -5.13 21.91 8.55
C LEU A 7 -5.02 22.10 10.08
N PRO A 8 -5.67 21.24 10.89
CA PRO A 8 -5.44 21.13 12.32
C PRO A 8 -3.95 21.03 12.66
N ALA A 9 -3.54 21.58 13.81
CA ALA A 9 -2.12 21.63 14.20
C ALA A 9 -1.45 20.25 14.18
N GLU A 10 -2.10 19.26 14.78
CA GLU A 10 -1.63 17.87 14.82
C GLU A 10 -1.36 17.25 13.45
N LEU A 11 -2.11 17.64 12.41
CA LEU A 11 -1.90 17.16 11.05
C LEU A 11 -0.82 17.95 10.30
N ARG A 12 -0.58 19.20 10.70
CA ARG A 12 0.50 20.02 10.10
C ARG A 12 1.87 19.46 10.46
N ASP A 13 2.00 18.90 11.66
CA ASP A 13 3.25 18.35 12.17
C ASP A 13 3.70 17.08 11.40
N LEU A 14 2.80 16.45 10.64
CA LEU A 14 3.14 15.36 9.71
C LEU A 14 4.02 15.84 8.54
N PHE A 15 3.92 17.12 8.16
CA PHE A 15 4.62 17.65 6.99
C PHE A 15 5.92 18.36 7.36
N ALA A 16 7.00 18.05 6.65
CA ALA A 16 8.30 18.70 6.85
C ALA A 16 8.27 20.21 6.55
N ASP A 17 7.38 20.64 5.65
CA ASP A 17 7.22 22.04 5.24
C ASP A 17 6.20 22.82 6.08
N GLY A 18 5.67 22.22 7.16
CA GLY A 18 4.65 22.81 8.02
C GLY A 18 3.27 22.93 7.36
N ALA A 19 3.06 22.25 6.22
CA ALA A 19 1.79 22.11 5.51
C ALA A 19 1.20 23.43 4.96
N ALA A 20 2.06 24.38 4.57
CA ALA A 20 1.61 25.67 4.06
C ALA A 20 0.68 25.53 2.84
N GLY A 21 -0.50 26.14 2.90
CA GLY A 21 -1.49 26.14 1.80
C GLY A 21 -2.33 24.87 1.68
N ARG A 22 -2.11 23.86 2.53
CA ARG A 22 -2.93 22.64 2.57
C ARG A 22 -4.19 22.83 3.41
N VAL A 23 -5.29 22.24 2.95
CA VAL A 23 -6.62 22.38 3.53
C VAL A 23 -7.26 21.00 3.63
N LEU A 24 -7.95 20.74 4.74
CA LEU A 24 -8.79 19.56 4.91
C LEU A 24 -10.23 20.01 5.17
N SER A 25 -11.13 19.67 4.25
CA SER A 25 -12.56 20.00 4.31
C SER A 25 -13.39 18.88 4.94
N VAL A 26 -12.79 17.71 5.12
CA VAL A 26 -13.44 16.54 5.70
C VAL A 26 -13.22 16.54 7.22
N PRO A 27 -14.28 16.55 8.04
CA PRO A 27 -14.15 16.45 9.49
C PRO A 27 -13.61 15.06 9.87
N LEU A 28 -12.64 15.03 10.79
CA LEU A 28 -12.08 13.79 11.31
C LEU A 28 -12.79 13.34 12.60
N PRO A 29 -12.91 12.02 12.84
CA PRO A 29 -13.27 11.50 14.16
C PRO A 29 -12.13 11.73 15.16
N PRO A 30 -12.33 11.45 16.46
CA PRO A 30 -11.24 11.42 17.43
C PRO A 30 -10.10 10.50 16.98
N GLY A 31 -8.87 10.93 17.24
CA GLY A 31 -7.65 10.23 16.91
C GLY A 31 -6.44 11.03 17.36
N ARG A 32 -5.26 10.54 17.00
CA ARG A 32 -3.97 11.08 17.45
C ARG A 32 -2.89 10.88 16.40
N SER A 33 -1.88 11.74 16.42
CA SER A 33 -0.64 11.48 15.71
C SER A 33 0.12 10.34 16.39
N VAL A 34 0.71 9.46 15.58
CA VAL A 34 1.53 8.33 16.00
C VAL A 34 2.97 8.65 15.64
N VAL A 35 3.86 8.47 16.62
CA VAL A 35 5.31 8.56 16.49
C VAL A 35 5.88 7.15 16.44
N SER A 36 7.09 7.00 15.88
CA SER A 36 7.81 5.73 15.95
C SER A 36 8.11 5.37 17.41
N GLU A 37 8.11 4.10 17.75
CA GLU A 37 8.60 3.62 19.05
C GLU A 37 10.11 3.82 19.22
N GLU A 38 10.84 3.99 18.11
CA GLU A 38 12.26 4.33 18.08
C GLU A 38 12.49 5.85 17.89
N GLU A 39 11.50 6.68 18.26
CA GLU A 39 11.57 8.16 18.17
C GLU A 39 12.84 8.74 18.79
N GLU A 40 13.48 9.65 18.04
CA GLU A 40 14.53 10.55 18.53
C GLU A 40 14.00 11.99 18.73
N GLU A 41 14.73 12.78 19.53
CA GLU A 41 14.32 14.17 19.83
C GLU A 41 14.26 15.02 18.56
N GLY A 42 13.05 15.43 18.18
CA GLY A 42 12.78 16.24 16.99
C GLY A 42 12.17 15.47 15.82
N ASP A 43 11.93 14.17 15.98
CA ASP A 43 11.21 13.38 14.99
C ASP A 43 9.78 13.88 14.80
N ARG A 44 9.33 13.76 13.55
CA ARG A 44 7.95 14.08 13.19
C ARG A 44 7.07 12.86 13.38
N PRO A 45 5.79 13.02 13.72
CA PRO A 45 4.88 11.89 13.72
C PRO A 45 4.79 11.26 12.33
N ALA A 46 4.74 9.93 12.28
CA ALA A 46 4.72 9.14 11.06
C ALA A 46 3.38 9.28 10.31
N PHE A 47 2.27 9.28 11.05
CA PHE A 47 0.91 9.39 10.54
C PHE A 47 -0.07 9.81 11.65
N TRP A 48 -1.32 10.07 11.28
CA TRP A 48 -2.43 10.21 12.22
C TRP A 48 -3.31 8.96 12.19
N LEU A 49 -3.79 8.51 13.34
CA LEU A 49 -4.62 7.30 13.52
C LEU A 49 -5.92 7.63 14.25
N SER A 50 -7.05 7.14 13.75
CA SER A 50 -8.34 7.26 14.45
C SER A 50 -8.40 6.37 15.70
N ASP A 51 -9.08 6.83 16.75
CA ASP A 51 -9.21 6.06 18.00
C ASP A 51 -10.16 4.85 17.89
N LYS A 52 -11.02 4.87 16.87
CA LYS A 52 -12.07 3.88 16.60
C LYS A 52 -12.08 3.49 15.13
N PRO A 53 -12.77 2.38 14.77
CA PRO A 53 -12.87 1.94 13.39
C PRO A 53 -13.35 3.05 12.46
N ALA A 54 -12.89 3.01 11.21
CA ALA A 54 -13.18 4.04 10.22
C ALA A 54 -14.70 4.07 9.91
N PRO A 55 -15.35 5.25 9.99
CA PRO A 55 -16.73 5.39 9.56
C PRO A 55 -16.91 5.11 8.06
N GLU A 56 -18.05 4.51 7.70
CA GLU A 56 -18.49 4.29 6.31
C GLU A 56 -18.39 5.60 5.49
N GLY A 57 -17.89 5.51 4.25
CA GLY A 57 -17.74 6.66 3.36
C GLY A 57 -16.64 7.65 3.72
N LEU A 58 -15.99 7.53 4.89
CA LEU A 58 -14.97 8.50 5.31
C LEU A 58 -13.70 8.38 4.47
N TRP A 59 -13.25 7.16 4.18
CA TRP A 59 -12.05 6.90 3.38
C TRP A 59 -12.16 7.56 2.00
N ALA A 60 -13.27 7.33 1.28
CA ALA A 60 -13.51 7.90 -0.05
C ALA A 60 -13.52 9.43 -0.06
N ARG A 61 -14.12 10.05 0.98
CA ARG A 61 -14.16 11.51 1.13
C ARG A 61 -12.76 12.09 1.36
N LEU A 62 -11.94 11.43 2.16
CA LEU A 62 -10.56 11.86 2.44
C LEU A 62 -9.68 11.72 1.21
N ARG A 63 -9.79 10.60 0.49
CA ARG A 63 -9.09 10.41 -0.79
C ARG A 63 -9.49 11.49 -1.79
N ALA A 64 -10.78 11.85 -1.88
CA ALA A 64 -11.23 12.94 -2.75
C ALA A 64 -10.63 14.31 -2.38
N ASP A 65 -10.30 14.55 -1.10
CA ASP A 65 -9.70 15.79 -0.61
C ASP A 65 -8.15 15.74 -0.60
N HIS A 66 -7.55 14.60 -0.91
CA HIS A 66 -6.10 14.35 -0.89
C HIS A 66 -5.30 15.38 -1.69
N ALA A 67 -5.75 15.73 -2.90
CA ALA A 67 -5.05 16.70 -3.74
C ALA A 67 -4.94 18.10 -3.09
N ARG A 68 -5.79 18.41 -2.10
CA ARG A 68 -5.78 19.67 -1.34
C ARG A 68 -5.12 19.54 0.02
N SER A 69 -5.27 18.38 0.66
CA SER A 69 -4.77 18.12 2.01
C SER A 69 -3.34 17.59 2.03
N GLY A 70 -2.90 16.90 0.98
CA GLY A 70 -1.67 16.10 0.96
C GLY A 70 -1.69 14.88 1.87
N LEU A 71 -2.87 14.49 2.38
CA LEU A 71 -3.04 13.37 3.32
C LEU A 71 -3.70 12.18 2.63
N TRP A 72 -2.94 11.11 2.40
CA TRP A 72 -3.48 9.88 1.82
C TRP A 72 -4.12 9.03 2.92
N PRO A 73 -5.38 8.59 2.75
CA PRO A 73 -6.03 7.72 3.72
C PRO A 73 -5.63 6.25 3.54
N LEU A 74 -5.41 5.57 4.66
CA LEU A 74 -5.20 4.12 4.73
C LEU A 74 -6.24 3.49 5.65
N LEU A 75 -6.71 2.30 5.30
CA LEU A 75 -7.41 1.41 6.23
C LEU A 75 -6.35 0.54 6.91
N LEU A 76 -6.09 0.84 8.17
CA LEU A 76 -5.05 0.18 8.97
C LEU A 76 -5.67 -0.97 9.74
N ASP A 77 -5.09 -2.15 9.58
CA ASP A 77 -5.53 -3.39 10.20
C ASP A 77 -4.53 -3.86 11.26
N ALA A 78 -5.03 -4.28 12.42
CA ALA A 78 -4.16 -4.71 13.50
C ALA A 78 -3.61 -6.12 13.25
N LEU A 79 -2.49 -6.44 13.88
CA LEU A 79 -2.01 -7.83 13.97
C LEU A 79 -3.04 -8.72 14.67
N ASP A 80 -3.66 -8.18 15.71
CA ASP A 80 -4.73 -8.81 16.49
C ASP A 80 -5.78 -7.73 16.83
N ASP A 81 -7.03 -7.97 16.42
CA ASP A 81 -8.16 -7.07 16.66
C ASP A 81 -8.45 -6.82 18.15
N GLU A 82 -8.07 -7.77 19.01
CA GLU A 82 -8.27 -7.69 20.44
C GLU A 82 -7.13 -6.95 21.16
N ASP A 83 -6.06 -6.59 20.44
CA ASP A 83 -4.91 -5.86 20.98
C ASP A 83 -5.29 -4.40 21.30
N GLU A 84 -5.12 -4.02 22.56
CA GLU A 84 -5.36 -2.66 23.03
C GLU A 84 -4.39 -1.65 22.38
N ASP A 85 -3.17 -2.09 22.10
CA ASP A 85 -2.11 -1.30 21.49
C ASP A 85 -2.26 -1.18 19.96
N TYR A 86 -3.15 -1.99 19.36
CA TYR A 86 -3.50 -1.95 17.94
C TYR A 86 -2.25 -2.03 17.03
N ARG A 87 -1.36 -2.98 17.33
CA ARG A 87 -0.07 -3.15 16.64
C ARG A 87 -0.23 -3.41 15.14
N PRO A 88 0.69 -2.92 14.28
CA PRO A 88 1.85 -2.09 14.62
C PRO A 88 1.50 -0.59 14.72
N TRP A 89 0.24 -0.24 14.47
CA TRP A 89 -0.15 1.13 14.19
C TRP A 89 -0.35 1.98 15.43
N GLY A 90 -0.97 1.43 16.48
CA GLY A 90 -1.36 2.20 17.64
C GLY A 90 -0.23 2.47 18.63
N ASN A 91 0.79 1.62 18.65
CA ASN A 91 1.99 1.74 19.48
C ASN A 91 3.21 2.31 18.75
N GLY A 92 3.16 2.44 17.43
CA GLY A 92 4.23 3.06 16.66
C GLY A 92 5.37 2.12 16.27
N GLU A 93 5.11 0.82 16.12
CA GLU A 93 6.04 -0.17 15.55
C GLU A 93 6.27 0.06 14.05
N VAL A 94 6.77 1.24 13.72
CA VAL A 94 7.06 1.74 12.39
C VAL A 94 8.39 2.49 12.42
N LEU A 95 9.11 2.48 11.30
CA LEU A 95 10.47 3.00 11.19
C LEU A 95 10.59 4.02 10.04
N PRO A 96 9.90 5.17 10.09
CA PRO A 96 9.94 6.15 9.00
C PRO A 96 11.33 6.74 8.74
N GLY A 97 12.21 6.75 9.76
CA GLY A 97 13.60 7.22 9.64
C GLY A 97 14.52 6.28 8.85
N ASP A 98 14.16 4.99 8.75
CA ASP A 98 14.96 3.97 8.06
C ASP A 98 14.61 3.86 6.57
N MET A 99 13.51 4.49 6.14
CA MET A 99 13.03 4.41 4.77
C MET A 99 13.78 5.40 3.87
N SER A 100 14.29 4.91 2.75
CA SER A 100 14.87 5.78 1.72
C SER A 100 13.77 6.47 0.89
N SER A 101 14.15 7.21 -0.17
CA SER A 101 13.13 7.76 -1.07
C SER A 101 12.69 6.71 -2.09
N PRO A 102 11.37 6.49 -2.30
CA PRO A 102 10.91 5.62 -3.38
C PRO A 102 11.32 6.12 -4.78
N ALA A 103 11.79 7.36 -4.91
CA ALA A 103 12.29 7.92 -6.17
C ALA A 103 13.72 7.47 -6.51
N ASP A 104 14.46 6.96 -5.52
CA ASP A 104 15.86 6.55 -5.69
C ASP A 104 15.99 5.12 -6.26
N HIS A 105 14.86 4.43 -6.42
CA HIS A 105 14.80 3.03 -6.82
C HIS A 105 14.22 2.83 -8.21
N ASP A 106 14.79 1.90 -8.98
CA ASP A 106 14.27 1.46 -10.27
C ASP A 106 13.41 0.19 -10.09
N PRO A 107 12.09 0.25 -10.36
CA PRO A 107 11.18 -0.87 -10.14
C PRO A 107 11.50 -2.10 -11.02
N ASP A 108 11.99 -1.95 -12.26
CA ASP A 108 12.35 -3.11 -13.08
C ASP A 108 13.63 -3.77 -12.54
N ALA A 109 14.59 -2.96 -12.08
CA ALA A 109 15.81 -3.47 -11.47
C ALA A 109 15.54 -4.23 -10.17
N LEU A 110 14.66 -3.69 -9.30
CA LEU A 110 14.22 -4.35 -8.06
C LEU A 110 13.55 -5.70 -8.36
N LEU A 111 12.50 -5.69 -9.18
CA LEU A 111 11.74 -6.90 -9.52
C LEU A 111 12.63 -7.96 -10.19
N LYS A 112 13.55 -7.55 -11.07
CA LYS A 112 14.52 -8.46 -11.67
C LYS A 112 15.46 -9.08 -10.63
N GLY A 113 15.93 -8.29 -9.66
CA GLY A 113 16.78 -8.75 -8.56
C GLY A 113 16.07 -9.78 -7.68
N TRP A 114 14.86 -9.45 -7.23
CA TRP A 114 14.04 -10.33 -6.40
C TRP A 114 13.61 -11.60 -7.15
N TRP A 115 13.24 -11.50 -8.43
CA TRP A 115 12.97 -12.66 -9.27
C TRP A 115 14.16 -13.63 -9.32
N ALA A 116 15.37 -13.12 -9.53
CA ALA A 116 16.58 -13.94 -9.57
C ALA A 116 16.81 -14.67 -8.24
N HIS A 117 16.46 -14.04 -7.11
CA HIS A 117 16.57 -14.65 -5.79
C HIS A 117 15.54 -15.77 -5.56
N TYR A 118 14.27 -15.55 -5.89
CA TYR A 118 13.20 -16.51 -5.55
C TYR A 118 12.98 -17.61 -6.61
N SER A 119 13.35 -17.38 -7.86
CA SER A 119 13.15 -18.36 -8.96
C SER A 119 14.10 -19.57 -8.90
N GLU A 120 14.98 -19.65 -7.90
CA GLU A 120 15.84 -20.82 -7.68
C GLU A 120 15.04 -22.11 -7.41
N GLY A 121 13.81 -21.98 -6.89
CA GLY A 121 12.89 -23.07 -6.50
C GLY A 121 12.41 -24.03 -7.60
N GLY A 122 12.78 -23.77 -8.86
CA GLY A 122 12.66 -24.75 -9.96
C GLY A 122 11.81 -24.29 -11.14
N GLU A 123 12.15 -24.74 -12.34
CA GLU A 123 11.54 -24.27 -13.61
C GLU A 123 10.03 -24.48 -13.71
N ALA A 124 9.47 -25.47 -12.99
CA ALA A 124 8.03 -25.73 -12.97
C ALA A 124 7.25 -24.67 -12.18
N LEU A 125 7.85 -24.12 -11.11
CA LEU A 125 7.23 -23.10 -10.26
C LEU A 125 6.99 -21.82 -11.06
N THR A 126 8.00 -21.37 -11.80
CA THR A 126 8.01 -20.10 -12.55
C THR A 126 7.77 -20.28 -14.07
N ALA A 127 7.29 -21.45 -14.49
CA ALA A 127 6.97 -21.68 -15.90
C ALA A 127 5.94 -20.63 -16.39
N PRO A 128 6.09 -20.12 -17.63
CA PRO A 128 7.04 -20.51 -18.67
C PRO A 128 8.38 -19.77 -18.62
N TYR A 129 8.55 -18.82 -17.70
CA TYR A 129 9.72 -17.93 -17.67
C TYR A 129 10.95 -18.59 -17.05
N GLY A 130 10.75 -19.60 -16.22
CA GLY A 130 11.85 -20.31 -15.56
C GLY A 130 12.68 -19.35 -14.71
N ARG A 131 13.99 -19.32 -14.90
CA ARG A 131 14.89 -18.41 -14.15
C ARG A 131 15.09 -17.06 -14.81
N VAL A 132 14.55 -16.85 -16.01
CA VAL A 132 14.75 -15.61 -16.76
C VAL A 132 13.63 -14.64 -16.41
N TRP A 133 14.00 -13.45 -15.93
CA TRP A 133 13.06 -12.36 -15.70
C TRP A 133 12.36 -11.98 -17.02
N PRO A 134 11.02 -12.07 -17.13
CA PRO A 134 10.30 -11.71 -18.36
C PRO A 134 10.28 -10.21 -18.67
N GLY A 135 10.68 -9.35 -17.73
CA GLY A 135 10.48 -7.91 -17.80
C GLY A 135 9.13 -7.50 -17.23
N LEU A 136 8.96 -6.19 -17.03
CA LEU A 136 7.67 -5.60 -16.69
C LEU A 136 6.61 -5.97 -17.73
N ALA A 137 5.43 -6.36 -17.26
CA ALA A 137 4.25 -6.58 -18.07
C ALA A 137 3.88 -5.32 -18.87
N SER A 138 3.12 -5.48 -19.95
CA SER A 138 2.68 -4.32 -20.72
C SER A 138 1.67 -3.48 -19.92
N THR A 139 1.76 -2.15 -20.06
CA THR A 139 0.80 -1.19 -19.53
C THR A 139 -0.60 -1.45 -20.10
N THR A 140 -1.61 -1.44 -19.24
CA THR A 140 -3.02 -1.50 -19.65
C THR A 140 -3.70 -0.21 -19.24
N ALA A 141 -4.19 0.57 -20.20
CA ALA A 141 -4.86 1.82 -19.87
C ALA A 141 -6.12 1.56 -19.00
N PRO A 142 -6.31 2.28 -17.87
CA PRO A 142 -7.52 2.22 -17.06
C PRO A 142 -8.77 2.42 -17.91
N ARG A 143 -9.72 1.48 -17.79
CA ARG A 143 -11.05 1.59 -18.42
C ARG A 143 -12.08 2.22 -17.48
N VAL A 144 -11.76 2.22 -16.18
CA VAL A 144 -12.52 2.79 -15.09
C VAL A 144 -11.63 3.77 -14.34
N ASP A 145 -12.24 4.73 -13.65
CA ASP A 145 -11.52 5.67 -12.80
C ASP A 145 -10.86 4.92 -11.62
N PRO A 146 -9.53 4.95 -11.48
CA PRO A 146 -8.82 4.30 -10.37
C PRO A 146 -9.37 4.67 -8.99
N ASP A 147 -9.78 5.92 -8.82
CA ASP A 147 -10.23 6.41 -7.53
C ASP A 147 -11.61 5.85 -7.17
N VAL A 148 -12.48 5.63 -8.16
CA VAL A 148 -13.79 4.98 -7.95
C VAL A 148 -13.62 3.50 -7.57
N VAL A 149 -12.64 2.80 -8.15
CA VAL A 149 -12.35 1.41 -7.77
C VAL A 149 -11.78 1.35 -6.35
N ALA A 150 -10.91 2.29 -5.99
CA ALA A 150 -10.37 2.40 -4.63
C ALA A 150 -11.45 2.70 -3.59
N ASP A 151 -12.35 3.64 -3.88
CA ASP A 151 -13.49 3.97 -3.03
C ASP A 151 -14.35 2.72 -2.80
N GLY A 152 -14.63 1.95 -3.86
CA GLY A 152 -15.38 0.70 -3.76
C GLY A 152 -14.69 -0.38 -2.91
N LEU A 153 -13.37 -0.55 -3.08
CA LEU A 153 -12.60 -1.51 -2.29
C LEU A 153 -12.59 -1.14 -0.81
N ALA A 154 -12.43 0.15 -0.47
CA ALA A 154 -12.45 0.62 0.91
C ALA A 154 -13.76 0.27 1.62
N GLU A 155 -14.90 0.47 0.96
CA GLU A 155 -16.21 0.09 1.53
C GLU A 155 -16.36 -1.43 1.68
N GLN A 156 -15.85 -2.21 0.72
CA GLN A 156 -15.85 -3.67 0.82
C GLN A 156 -15.02 -4.18 2.00
N LEU A 157 -13.85 -3.59 2.23
CA LEU A 157 -12.99 -3.93 3.37
C LEU A 157 -13.67 -3.60 4.70
N LEU A 158 -14.24 -2.40 4.84
CA LEU A 158 -14.94 -2.01 6.08
C LEU A 158 -16.17 -2.87 6.35
N ALA A 159 -16.88 -3.31 5.30
CA ALA A 159 -18.01 -4.23 5.44
C ALA A 159 -17.57 -5.64 5.88
N GLY A 160 -16.40 -6.10 5.45
CA GLY A 160 -15.83 -7.40 5.81
C GLY A 160 -15.06 -7.41 7.13
N HIS A 161 -14.46 -6.27 7.50
CA HIS A 161 -13.53 -6.11 8.61
C HIS A 161 -13.72 -4.76 9.31
N GLY A 162 -14.84 -4.63 10.01
CA GLY A 162 -15.26 -3.37 10.63
C GLY A 162 -14.43 -2.90 11.84
N SER A 163 -13.31 -3.56 12.15
CA SER A 163 -12.35 -3.14 13.18
C SER A 163 -11.24 -2.23 12.63
N MET A 164 -11.03 -2.23 11.31
CA MET A 164 -10.02 -1.40 10.64
C MET A 164 -10.16 0.08 10.99
N ARG A 165 -9.05 0.71 11.37
CA ARG A 165 -8.99 2.14 11.72
C ARG A 165 -8.47 2.97 10.56
N LEU A 166 -8.74 4.27 10.61
CA LEU A 166 -8.29 5.21 9.60
C LEU A 166 -6.89 5.71 9.95
N GLY A 167 -5.94 5.53 9.03
CA GLY A 167 -4.66 6.22 9.00
C GLY A 167 -4.66 7.39 8.01
N LEU A 168 -3.97 8.48 8.33
CA LEU A 168 -3.68 9.58 7.41
C LEU A 168 -2.18 9.83 7.33
N VAL A 169 -1.63 9.71 6.13
CA VAL A 169 -0.20 9.83 5.87
C VAL A 169 0.09 11.04 4.99
N ALA A 170 1.10 11.85 5.35
CA ALA A 170 1.53 13.02 4.59
C ALA A 170 2.33 12.61 3.35
N ALA A 171 1.63 12.12 2.32
CA ALA A 171 2.23 11.59 1.10
C ALA A 171 1.57 12.21 -0.14
N ASP A 172 2.37 12.63 -1.12
CA ASP A 172 1.87 13.20 -2.38
C ASP A 172 1.23 12.14 -3.29
N ARG A 173 1.48 10.85 -3.02
CA ARG A 173 0.93 9.69 -3.73
C ARG A 173 0.55 8.60 -2.76
N GLY A 174 -0.49 7.84 -3.10
CA GLY A 174 -0.90 6.69 -2.27
C GLY A 174 0.17 5.61 -2.16
N SER A 175 0.93 5.39 -3.24
CA SER A 175 2.05 4.43 -3.26
C SER A 175 3.17 4.79 -2.28
N ASP A 176 3.33 6.07 -1.95
CA ASP A 176 4.38 6.57 -1.05
C ASP A 176 3.98 6.46 0.42
N ALA A 177 2.69 6.29 0.69
CA ALA A 177 2.17 6.28 2.06
C ALA A 177 2.80 5.17 2.91
N LEU A 178 3.22 4.04 2.31
CA LEU A 178 3.88 2.94 3.01
C LEU A 178 5.28 3.33 3.51
N ALA A 179 6.10 3.90 2.64
CA ALA A 179 7.45 4.36 3.01
C ALA A 179 7.38 5.56 3.98
N VAL A 180 6.47 6.51 3.74
CA VAL A 180 6.31 7.68 4.63
C VAL A 180 5.83 7.27 6.03
N SER A 181 4.93 6.27 6.14
CA SER A 181 4.48 5.78 7.43
C SER A 181 5.54 4.94 8.16
N GLY A 182 6.60 4.50 7.47
CA GLY A 182 7.60 3.60 8.02
C GLY A 182 7.11 2.17 8.21
N TRP A 183 6.13 1.73 7.43
CA TRP A 183 5.58 0.37 7.56
C TRP A 183 6.66 -0.69 7.32
N THR A 184 6.75 -1.70 8.18
CA THR A 184 7.81 -2.72 8.20
C THR A 184 7.32 -4.13 7.86
N GLY A 185 6.08 -4.29 7.36
CA GLY A 185 5.49 -5.61 7.11
C GLY A 185 6.37 -6.57 6.28
N PRO A 186 7.08 -6.11 5.23
CA PRO A 186 7.98 -6.96 4.45
C PRO A 186 9.38 -7.19 5.06
N MET A 187 9.60 -6.95 6.38
CA MET A 187 10.93 -6.92 7.02
C MET A 187 11.79 -8.19 6.84
N ASN A 188 11.17 -9.36 6.64
CA ASN A 188 11.91 -10.59 6.35
C ASN A 188 12.53 -10.62 4.94
N TYR A 189 12.15 -9.67 4.09
CA TYR A 189 12.54 -9.57 2.68
C TYR A 189 13.30 -8.28 2.37
N THR A 190 12.85 -7.16 2.92
CA THR A 190 13.54 -5.87 2.81
C THR A 190 13.30 -5.03 4.07
N ASN A 191 14.34 -4.32 4.51
CA ASN A 191 14.22 -3.33 5.58
C ASN A 191 13.93 -1.92 5.05
N ASP A 192 13.81 -1.76 3.73
CA ASP A 192 13.53 -0.48 3.08
C ASP A 192 12.23 -0.57 2.27
N THR A 193 11.11 -0.26 2.91
CA THR A 193 9.77 -0.22 2.27
C THR A 193 9.67 0.81 1.15
N ALA A 194 10.64 1.71 1.00
CA ALA A 194 10.72 2.57 -0.18
C ALA A 194 10.91 1.77 -1.49
N GLU A 195 11.54 0.61 -1.43
CA GLU A 195 11.66 -0.31 -2.58
C GLU A 195 10.28 -0.84 -3.01
N VAL A 196 9.45 -1.19 -2.02
CA VAL A 196 8.07 -1.64 -2.22
C VAL A 196 7.24 -0.50 -2.82
N SER A 197 7.31 0.70 -2.24
CA SER A 197 6.65 1.91 -2.76
C SER A 197 7.07 2.24 -4.19
N ALA A 198 8.33 2.01 -4.58
CA ALA A 198 8.81 2.26 -5.94
C ALA A 198 8.12 1.34 -6.98
N VAL A 199 7.92 0.06 -6.64
CA VAL A 199 7.14 -0.86 -7.48
C VAL A 199 5.66 -0.45 -7.51
N LEU A 200 5.09 -0.04 -6.38
CA LEU A 200 3.70 0.42 -6.33
C LEU A 200 3.49 1.68 -7.17
N ARG A 201 4.42 2.65 -7.20
CA ARG A 201 4.36 3.80 -8.12
C ARG A 201 4.29 3.35 -9.58
N ASN A 202 5.10 2.34 -9.94
CA ASN A 202 5.11 1.80 -11.28
C ASN A 202 3.76 1.16 -11.65
N TRP A 203 3.14 0.42 -10.74
CA TRP A 203 1.80 -0.14 -10.92
C TRP A 203 0.69 0.90 -10.86
N GLU A 204 0.85 1.95 -10.06
CA GLU A 204 -0.05 3.10 -10.02
C GLU A 204 -0.15 3.74 -11.41
N ASP A 205 0.98 4.00 -12.05
CA ASP A 205 1.03 4.57 -13.40
C ASP A 205 0.53 3.58 -14.48
N ARG A 206 0.83 2.28 -14.34
CA ARG A 206 0.56 1.28 -15.39
C ARG A 206 -0.82 0.63 -15.34
N PHE A 207 -1.37 0.48 -14.15
CA PHE A 207 -2.60 -0.28 -13.88
C PHE A 207 -3.63 0.54 -13.11
N GLY A 208 -3.32 1.78 -12.72
CA GLY A 208 -4.19 2.59 -11.88
C GLY A 208 -4.35 1.96 -10.49
N VAL A 209 -3.27 1.42 -9.94
CA VAL A 209 -3.28 0.85 -8.60
C VAL A 209 -3.41 1.94 -7.53
N ARG A 210 -4.17 1.66 -6.46
CA ARG A 210 -4.19 2.50 -5.25
C ARG A 210 -3.98 1.64 -4.01
N VAL A 211 -3.15 2.13 -3.09
CA VAL A 211 -3.02 1.56 -1.75
C VAL A 211 -4.27 1.90 -0.94
N VAL A 212 -4.96 0.88 -0.44
CA VAL A 212 -6.20 1.06 0.32
C VAL A 212 -6.06 0.54 1.75
N GLY A 213 -5.69 -0.74 1.91
CA GLY A 213 -5.59 -1.39 3.21
C GLY A 213 -4.17 -1.83 3.52
N VAL A 214 -3.74 -1.72 4.77
CA VAL A 214 -2.43 -2.14 5.24
C VAL A 214 -2.58 -2.77 6.63
N GLY A 215 -2.15 -4.02 6.79
CA GLY A 215 -2.10 -4.69 8.07
C GLY A 215 -0.69 -4.82 8.62
N PHE A 216 -0.49 -5.70 9.61
CA PHE A 216 0.83 -5.95 10.18
C PHE A 216 1.86 -6.35 9.10
N ALA A 217 1.52 -7.36 8.29
CA ALA A 217 2.34 -7.79 7.15
C ALA A 217 1.53 -8.00 5.86
N THR A 218 0.34 -7.38 5.78
CA THR A 218 -0.57 -7.48 4.63
C THR A 218 -0.73 -6.14 3.92
N LEU A 219 -0.92 -6.19 2.60
CA LEU A 219 -1.16 -5.02 1.76
C LEU A 219 -2.30 -5.29 0.79
N LEU A 220 -3.28 -4.39 0.75
CA LEU A 220 -4.48 -4.49 -0.09
C LEU A 220 -4.55 -3.28 -1.03
N LEU A 221 -4.63 -3.59 -2.33
CA LEU A 221 -4.58 -2.63 -3.42
C LEU A 221 -5.84 -2.72 -4.26
N SER A 222 -6.38 -1.57 -4.68
CA SER A 222 -7.35 -1.54 -5.78
C SER A 222 -6.64 -1.45 -7.12
N VAL A 223 -7.25 -1.96 -8.20
CA VAL A 223 -6.65 -2.04 -9.54
C VAL A 223 -7.64 -1.59 -10.59
N ALA A 224 -7.36 -0.50 -11.30
CA ALA A 224 -8.26 0.05 -12.32
C ALA A 224 -8.21 -0.69 -13.66
N ALA A 225 -7.04 -1.27 -13.99
CA ALA A 225 -6.80 -2.01 -15.22
C ALA A 225 -6.16 -3.37 -14.94
N PRO A 226 -6.92 -4.33 -14.37
CA PRO A 226 -6.41 -5.68 -14.18
C PRO A 226 -6.17 -6.38 -15.52
N PRO A 227 -5.30 -7.41 -15.55
CA PRO A 227 -5.07 -8.18 -16.77
C PRO A 227 -6.36 -8.84 -17.25
N SER A 228 -6.63 -8.77 -18.56
CA SER A 228 -7.88 -9.24 -19.17
C SER A 228 -7.76 -10.61 -19.83
N THR A 229 -6.52 -11.05 -20.04
CA THR A 229 -6.20 -12.36 -20.60
C THR A 229 -5.23 -13.11 -19.70
N TYR A 230 -5.21 -14.43 -19.84
CA TYR A 230 -4.25 -15.27 -19.11
C TYR A 230 -2.79 -14.90 -19.42
N VAL A 231 -2.47 -14.51 -20.66
CA VAL A 231 -1.09 -14.13 -21.05
C VAL A 231 -0.67 -12.83 -20.35
N GLU A 232 -1.56 -11.83 -20.29
CA GLU A 232 -1.31 -10.61 -19.52
C GLU A 232 -1.17 -10.92 -18.03
N ALA A 233 -2.07 -11.77 -17.50
CA ALA A 233 -2.06 -12.16 -16.10
C ALA A 233 -0.81 -12.92 -15.70
N LEU A 234 -0.24 -13.72 -16.61
CA LEU A 234 1.00 -14.46 -16.37
C LEU A 234 2.21 -13.52 -16.24
N ALA A 235 2.23 -12.44 -17.03
CA ALA A 235 3.27 -11.40 -16.90
C ALA A 235 3.12 -10.62 -15.59
N VAL A 236 1.90 -10.24 -15.20
CA VAL A 236 1.64 -9.58 -13.91
C VAL A 236 1.96 -10.52 -12.74
N ALA A 237 1.63 -11.81 -12.85
CA ALA A 237 1.98 -12.82 -11.86
C ALA A 237 3.49 -12.91 -11.65
N ALA A 238 4.31 -12.74 -12.70
CA ALA A 238 5.77 -12.71 -12.56
C ALA A 238 6.24 -11.52 -11.72
N GLU A 239 5.67 -10.34 -11.94
CA GLU A 239 5.93 -9.17 -11.09
C GLU A 239 5.47 -9.41 -9.64
N HIS A 240 4.27 -9.97 -9.43
CA HIS A 240 3.77 -10.29 -8.08
C HIS A 240 4.66 -11.32 -7.36
N PHE A 241 5.14 -12.35 -8.06
CA PHE A 241 6.02 -13.35 -7.48
C PHE A 241 7.38 -12.76 -7.08
N ALA A 242 7.93 -11.85 -7.89
CA ALA A 242 9.14 -11.13 -7.52
C ALA A 242 8.91 -10.18 -6.33
N PHE A 243 7.77 -9.50 -6.29
CA PHE A 243 7.41 -8.53 -5.26
C PHE A 243 7.07 -9.17 -3.90
N CYS A 244 6.35 -10.29 -3.93
CA CYS A 244 5.81 -10.98 -2.77
C CYS A 244 5.72 -12.49 -3.08
N PRO A 245 6.82 -13.25 -2.95
CA PRO A 245 6.87 -14.65 -3.38
C PRO A 245 5.92 -15.56 -2.60
N ASP A 246 5.60 -15.21 -1.34
CA ASP A 246 4.69 -15.97 -0.48
C ASP A 246 3.28 -16.13 -1.06
N ASN A 247 2.82 -15.16 -1.86
CA ASN A 247 1.53 -15.26 -2.56
C ASN A 247 1.43 -16.50 -3.46
N VAL A 248 2.58 -17.01 -3.94
CA VAL A 248 2.65 -18.23 -4.75
C VAL A 248 3.18 -19.40 -3.94
N LEU A 249 4.28 -19.22 -3.19
CA LEU A 249 4.96 -20.30 -2.45
C LEU A 249 4.12 -20.85 -1.31
N GLN A 250 3.36 -19.99 -0.63
CA GLN A 250 2.46 -20.34 0.46
C GLN A 250 0.98 -20.28 0.05
N GLY A 251 0.73 -20.04 -1.25
CA GLY A 251 -0.61 -19.96 -1.81
C GLY A 251 -1.31 -21.31 -1.97
N PRO A 252 -2.56 -21.30 -2.48
CA PRO A 252 -3.31 -22.51 -2.76
C PRO A 252 -2.60 -23.43 -3.76
N SER A 253 -2.78 -24.74 -3.58
CA SER A 253 -2.24 -25.73 -4.51
C SER A 253 -2.98 -25.71 -5.86
N PRO A 254 -2.27 -25.81 -7.01
CA PRO A 254 -0.82 -25.96 -7.12
C PRO A 254 -0.08 -24.62 -6.97
N GLN A 255 1.01 -24.62 -6.19
CA GLN A 255 1.91 -23.49 -5.95
C GLN A 255 2.77 -23.22 -7.18
N THR A 256 2.16 -22.62 -8.20
CA THR A 256 2.80 -22.32 -9.48
C THR A 256 2.36 -20.95 -9.98
N LEU A 257 3.25 -20.29 -10.73
CA LEU A 257 2.99 -19.00 -11.34
C LEU A 257 1.75 -19.04 -12.26
N ALA A 258 1.62 -20.13 -13.02
CA ALA A 258 0.50 -20.38 -13.91
C ALA A 258 -0.85 -20.41 -13.17
N ALA A 259 -0.94 -21.16 -12.06
CA ALA A 259 -2.17 -21.25 -11.27
C ALA A 259 -2.49 -19.93 -10.55
N TYR A 260 -1.47 -19.20 -10.08
CA TYR A 260 -1.68 -17.88 -9.51
C TYR A 260 -2.21 -16.88 -10.55
N ALA A 261 -1.69 -16.91 -11.78
CA ALA A 261 -2.11 -16.04 -12.88
C ALA A 261 -3.60 -16.20 -13.23
N GLU A 262 -4.17 -17.40 -13.12
CA GLU A 262 -5.61 -17.62 -13.38
C GLU A 262 -6.51 -16.76 -12.48
N ARG A 263 -6.07 -16.46 -11.25
CA ARG A 263 -6.84 -15.68 -10.29
C ARG A 263 -6.78 -14.17 -10.56
N LEU A 264 -5.76 -13.70 -11.28
CA LEU A 264 -5.56 -12.27 -11.55
C LEU A 264 -6.43 -11.76 -12.70
N VAL A 265 -6.96 -12.65 -13.55
CA VAL A 265 -7.74 -12.25 -14.73
C VAL A 265 -9.02 -11.53 -14.31
N GLY A 266 -9.08 -10.23 -14.59
CA GLY A 266 -10.21 -9.37 -14.22
C GLY A 266 -10.29 -9.04 -12.73
N ASP A 267 -9.25 -9.34 -11.95
CA ASP A 267 -9.25 -9.11 -10.50
C ASP A 267 -8.87 -7.65 -10.17
N HIS A 268 -9.88 -6.90 -9.74
CA HIS A 268 -9.73 -5.48 -9.40
C HIS A 268 -9.16 -5.23 -7.99
N SER A 269 -8.78 -6.29 -7.26
CA SER A 269 -8.21 -6.19 -5.91
C SER A 269 -6.98 -7.09 -5.76
N TRP A 270 -5.79 -6.52 -5.56
CA TRP A 270 -4.60 -7.31 -5.27
C TRP A 270 -4.28 -7.33 -3.79
N ALA A 271 -3.97 -8.51 -3.27
CA ALA A 271 -3.62 -8.72 -1.88
C ALA A 271 -2.24 -9.37 -1.78
N PHE A 272 -1.43 -8.88 -0.84
CA PHE A 272 -0.08 -9.37 -0.57
C PHE A 272 0.07 -9.63 0.92
N TRP A 273 0.85 -10.66 1.24
CA TRP A 273 1.23 -11.02 2.60
C TRP A 273 2.66 -11.53 2.58
N TRP A 274 3.47 -11.00 3.49
CA TRP A 274 4.85 -11.45 3.72
C TRP A 274 4.90 -12.15 5.08
N ASP A 275 5.47 -13.36 5.11
CA ASP A 275 5.76 -14.12 6.35
C ASP A 275 7.01 -13.59 7.05
#